data_AF-A0A2E4YWR9-F1
#
_entry.id   AF-A0A2E4YWR9-F1
#
_cell.length_a   1.000
_cell.length_b   1.000
_cell.length_c   1.000
_cell.angle_alpha   90.00
_cell.angle_beta   90.00
_cell.angle_gamma   90.00
#
_symmetry.space_group_name_H-M   'P 1'
#
loop_
_entity.id
_entity.type
_entity.pdbx_description
1 polymer ?
#
loop_
_entity_poly.entity_id
_entity_poly.type
_entity_poly.pdbx_seq_one_letter_code
_entity_poly.pdbx_strand_id
1 'polypeptide(L)' 'MSRIGKIVSVTVLREEYPQMWSQKSITGLVIKEDREIILVTTGEETIEISKKQILEIVEES' A
#
# COMPACT_ATOMS: atom_id res chain seq x y z
N MET A 1 0.13 12.83 -10.62
CA MET A 1 1.21 12.04 -11.25
C MET A 1 0.93 10.58 -10.94
N SER A 2 1.13 9.68 -11.90
CA SER A 2 0.95 8.23 -11.69
C SER A 2 2.15 7.67 -10.94
N ARG A 3 1.92 6.80 -9.94
CA ARG A 3 3.00 6.05 -9.25
C ARG A 3 3.25 4.67 -9.87
N ILE A 4 2.52 4.31 -10.93
CA ILE A 4 2.71 3.02 -11.62
C ILE A 4 4.14 2.89 -12.11
N GLY A 5 4.76 1.73 -11.86
CA GLY A 5 6.15 1.44 -12.19
C GLY A 5 7.17 1.91 -11.15
N LYS A 6 6.72 2.52 -10.04
CA LYS A 6 7.61 2.98 -8.95
C LYS A 6 7.58 2.03 -7.78
N ILE A 7 8.73 1.91 -7.11
CA ILE A 7 8.83 1.21 -5.82
C ILE A 7 8.36 2.17 -4.74
N VAL A 8 7.40 1.72 -3.95
CA VAL A 8 6.81 2.52 -2.88
C VAL A 8 6.76 1.72 -1.59
N SER A 9 6.92 2.41 -0.48
CA SER A 9 6.56 1.92 0.85
C SER A 9 5.17 2.47 1.20
N VAL A 10 4.18 1.59 1.34
CA VAL A 10 2.80 1.93 1.70
C VAL A 10 2.56 1.54 3.15
N THR A 11 2.29 2.52 4.01
CA THR A 11 1.87 2.28 5.38
C THR A 11 0.35 2.28 5.47
N VAL A 12 -0.21 1.16 5.95
CA VAL A 12 -1.65 0.99 6.13
C VAL A 12 -2.01 0.85 7.61
N LEU A 13 -3.19 1.34 7.96
CA LEU A 13 -3.80 1.09 9.26
C LEU A 13 -4.76 -0.10 9.13
N ARG A 14 -4.54 -1.16 9.91
CA ARG A 14 -5.43 -2.33 9.98
C ARG A 14 -5.94 -2.52 11.40
N GLU A 15 -7.19 -2.90 11.53
CA GLU A 15 -7.75 -3.36 12.80
C GLU A 15 -7.41 -4.85 12.94
N GLU A 16 -6.53 -5.20 13.90
CA GLU A 16 -6.16 -6.59 14.16
C GLU A 16 -7.04 -7.23 15.25
N TYR A 17 -7.53 -6.41 16.18
CA TYR A 17 -8.47 -6.77 17.22
C TYR A 17 -9.46 -5.63 17.44
N PRO A 18 -10.65 -5.88 18.03
CA PRO A 18 -11.59 -4.81 18.34
C PRO A 18 -10.88 -3.67 19.09
N GLN A 19 -10.89 -2.47 18.52
CA GLN A 19 -10.24 -1.28 19.09
C GLN A 19 -8.70 -1.27 19.11
N MET A 20 -8.03 -2.24 18.48
CA MET A 20 -6.58 -2.23 18.30
C MET A 20 -6.22 -2.04 16.83
N TRP A 21 -5.69 -0.86 16.55
CA TRP A 21 -5.17 -0.50 15.23
C TRP A 21 -3.67 -0.75 15.19
N SER A 22 -3.23 -1.58 14.24
CA SER A 22 -1.82 -1.78 13.94
C SER A 22 -1.46 -1.06 12.65
N GLN A 23 -0.22 -0.57 12.60
CA GLN A 23 0.37 -0.07 11.37
C GLN A 23 1.16 -1.19 10.70
N LYS A 24 0.94 -1.38 9.41
CA LYS A 24 1.72 -2.32 8.60
C LYS A 24 2.29 -1.58 7.39
N SER A 25 3.60 -1.67 7.21
CA SER A 25 4.28 -1.12 6.03
C SER A 25 4.50 -2.23 5.00
N ILE A 26 4.22 -1.91 3.74
CA ILE A 26 4.32 -2.83 2.61
C ILE A 26 5.16 -2.13 1.55
N THR A 27 6.34 -2.67 1.26
CA THR A 27 7.23 -2.13 0.23
C THR A 27 7.16 -2.98 -1.02
N GLY A 28 6.87 -2.36 -2.17
CA GLY A 28 6.84 -3.06 -3.44
C GLY A 28 6.60 -2.15 -4.64
N LEU A 29 6.51 -2.76 -5.82
CA LEU A 29 6.30 -2.07 -7.08
C LEU A 29 4.81 -1.83 -7.31
N VAL A 30 4.42 -0.59 -7.61
CA VAL A 30 3.04 -0.27 -7.99
C VAL A 30 2.79 -0.74 -9.43
N ILE A 31 1.88 -1.70 -9.59
CA ILE A 31 1.49 -2.21 -10.92
C ILE A 31 0.17 -1.62 -11.42
N LYS A 32 -0.66 -1.12 -10.50
CA LYS A 32 -1.94 -0.47 -10.82
C LYS A 32 -2.31 0.53 -9.73
N GLU A 33 -2.83 1.68 -10.12
CA GLU A 33 -3.31 2.71 -9.19
C GLU A 33 -4.59 3.35 -9.76
N ASP A 34 -5.70 3.18 -9.04
CA ASP A 34 -6.99 3.79 -9.37
C ASP A 34 -7.42 4.77 -8.25
N ARG A 35 -8.66 5.27 -8.32
CA ARG A 35 -9.19 6.20 -7.30
C ARG A 35 -9.39 5.57 -5.92
N GLU A 36 -9.69 4.28 -5.88
CA GLU A 36 -10.05 3.59 -4.62
C GLU A 36 -8.98 2.65 -4.10
N ILE A 37 -8.13 2.11 -4.99
CA ILE A 37 -7.16 1.07 -4.67
C ILE A 37 -5.78 1.36 -5.27
N ILE A 38 -4.78 0.70 -4.70
CA ILE A 38 -3.44 0.54 -5.26
C ILE A 38 -3.05 -0.94 -5.21
N LEU A 39 -2.49 -1.46 -6.30
CA LEU A 39 -1.92 -2.81 -6.36
C LEU A 39 -0.41 -2.69 -6.26
N VAL A 40 0.16 -3.35 -5.25
CA VAL A 40 1.59 -3.39 -4.98
C VAL A 40 2.06 -4.83 -5.09
N THR A 41 3.06 -5.10 -5.93
CA THR A 41 3.69 -6.42 -6.02
C THR A 41 4.94 -6.47 -5.15
N THR A 42 5.02 -7.48 -4.29
CA THR A 42 6.10 -7.69 -3.32
C THR A 42 6.71 -9.07 -3.57
N GLY A 43 7.75 -9.14 -4.40
CA GLY A 43 8.31 -10.42 -4.85
C GLY A 43 7.28 -11.23 -5.65
N GLU A 44 6.75 -12.29 -5.05
CA GLU A 44 5.81 -13.23 -5.69
C GLU A 44 4.33 -12.93 -5.40
N GLU A 45 4.04 -12.00 -4.50
CA GLU A 45 2.67 -11.67 -4.09
C GLU A 45 2.23 -10.33 -4.66
N THR A 46 0.97 -10.24 -5.08
CA THR A 46 0.31 -8.96 -5.40
C THR A 46 -0.69 -8.63 -4.31
N ILE A 47 -0.49 -7.49 -3.66
CA ILE A 47 -1.32 -7.02 -2.55
C ILE A 47 -2.19 -5.88 -3.05
N GLU A 48 -3.50 -6.05 -2.92
CA GLU A 48 -4.48 -4.99 -3.12
C GLU A 48 -4.68 -4.21 -1.82
N ILE A 49 -4.55 -2.88 -1.90
CA ILE A 49 -4.66 -1.98 -0.76
C ILE A 49 -5.71 -0.91 -1.07
N SER A 50 -6.72 -0.78 -0.21
CA SER A 50 -7.68 0.32 -0.29
C SER A 50 -7.03 1.63 0.15
N LYS A 51 -7.16 2.68 -0.66
CA LYS A 51 -6.65 4.03 -0.35
C LYS A 51 -7.25 4.63 0.92
N LYS A 52 -8.43 4.15 1.36
CA LYS A 52 -9.05 4.57 2.62
C LYS A 52 -8.27 4.09 3.86
N GLN A 53 -7.44 3.07 3.70
CA GLN A 53 -6.64 2.47 4.78
C GLN A 53 -5.19 2.96 4.77
N ILE A 54 -4.78 3.68 3.72
CA ILE A 54 -3.41 4.16 3.56
C ILE A 54 -3.22 5.41 4.42
N LEU A 55 -2.24 5.36 5.29
CA LEU A 55 -1.78 6.52 6.05
C LEU A 55 -0.76 7.32 5.23
N GLU A 56 0.18 6.60 4.61
CA GLU A 56 1.31 7.21 3.92
C GLU A 56 1.77 6.34 2.74
N ILE A 57 2.24 7.00 1.68
CA ILE A 57 2.97 6.39 0.57
C ILE A 57 4.27 7.16 0.37
N VAL A 58 5.39 6.49 0.59
CA VAL A 58 6.73 7.02 0.34
C VAL A 58 7.28 6.36 -0.93
N GLU A 59 7.79 7.18 -1.84
CA GLU A 59 8.46 6.70 -3.05
C GLU A 59 9.95 6.51 -2.76
N GLU A 60 10.46 5.29 -2.96
CA GLU A 60 11.88 4.99 -2.80
C GLU A 60 12.62 5.40 -4.09
N SER A 61 13.69 6.20 -3.96
CA SER A 61 14.45 6.80 -5.07
C SER A 61 15.66 5.97 -5.49
#